data_AF-A0A9W8YAY2-F1
#
_entry.id   AF-A0A9W8YAY2-F1
#
_cell.length_a   1.000
_cell.length_b   1.000
_cell.length_c   1.000
_cell.angle_alpha   90.00
_cell.angle_beta   90.00
_cell.angle_gamma   90.00
#
_symmetry.space_group_name_H-M   'P 1'
#
loop_
_entity.id
_entity.type
_entity.pdbx_description
1 polymer ?
#
loop_
_entity_poly.entity_id
_entity_poly.type
_entity_poly.pdbx_seq_one_letter_code
_entity_poly.pdbx_strand_id
1 'polypeptide(L)'
;MATAGNGIARGETLTQYGKALRALRKSIEQPSHERTRTALACCILFYCFEAALGNSEAAMHHLQSGLGLLATYQRDQKHRESDDLYALSRVFDVLDLQATLFHDERIPFLVLTTEEERETGMSDLLCTDGFTRFDDAYQALVKLQNWLFHFLTKNMPYKSHTGEATLAPILEEKGCLTKWFDRWMTKFDNLKNQTGQSDQMACGTQTLLIHWQVSCMLLEADYPTDESVFGASPNLRAEEVLSLASNMLESTAKENGVAEIAKGPRRKFSSETGVIAPLFTLAMKCSDEHVCNRATELLANSQRREGLYDAGSMATIIHQFKMARQQKEVRSEGYGVEEIGNISLEKMFALELDSVTGGMDKMAKFTKPTT
;
A
#
# COMPACT_ATOMS: atom_id res chain seq x y z
N MET A 1 11.10 -12.55 21.71
CA MET A 1 12.08 -12.40 20.60
C MET A 1 11.72 -13.38 19.49
N ALA A 2 10.82 -12.98 18.59
CA ALA A 2 10.61 -13.71 17.35
C ALA A 2 11.68 -13.21 16.37
N THR A 3 12.66 -14.05 16.07
CA THR A 3 13.66 -13.77 15.04
C THR A 3 12.95 -13.64 13.70
N ALA A 4 13.12 -12.51 13.02
CA ALA A 4 12.81 -12.34 11.61
C ALA A 4 13.48 -13.50 10.85
N GLY A 5 12.69 -14.50 10.47
CA GLY A 5 13.23 -15.69 9.83
C GLY A 5 13.65 -15.33 8.42
N ASN A 6 14.95 -15.12 8.22
CA ASN A 6 15.61 -15.14 6.92
C ASN A 6 15.19 -16.44 6.22
N GLY A 7 14.23 -16.35 5.30
CA GLY A 7 13.91 -17.46 4.42
C GLY A 7 15.12 -17.69 3.52
N ILE A 8 15.94 -18.69 3.82
CA ILE A 8 17.03 -19.05 2.91
C ILE A 8 16.41 -19.93 1.83
N ALA A 9 16.34 -19.42 0.59
CA ALA A 9 15.90 -20.20 -0.55
C ALA A 9 16.82 -21.42 -0.75
N ARG A 10 16.25 -22.57 -1.13
CA ARG A 10 17.04 -23.80 -1.37
C ARG A 10 18.03 -23.57 -2.52
N GLY A 11 19.20 -24.23 -2.48
CA GLY A 11 20.25 -24.05 -3.49
C GLY A 11 19.81 -24.33 -4.93
N GLU A 12 18.88 -25.27 -5.12
CA GLU A 12 18.27 -25.57 -6.42
C GLU A 12 17.42 -24.39 -6.93
N THR A 13 16.66 -23.74 -6.04
CA THR A 13 15.86 -22.54 -6.35
C THR A 13 16.77 -21.39 -6.79
N LEU A 14 17.85 -21.14 -6.05
CA LEU A 14 18.82 -20.10 -6.40
C LEU A 14 19.53 -20.38 -7.74
N THR A 15 19.76 -21.66 -8.06
CA THR A 15 20.33 -22.06 -9.35
C THR A 15 19.39 -21.73 -10.51
N GLN A 16 18.09 -22.02 -10.37
CA GLN A 16 17.09 -21.68 -11.40
C GLN A 16 16.90 -20.17 -11.52
N TYR A 17 16.87 -19.45 -10.40
CA TYR A 17 16.85 -17.99 -10.37
C TYR A 17 18.02 -17.40 -11.18
N GLY A 18 19.25 -17.87 -10.94
CA GLY A 18 20.43 -17.41 -11.67
C GLY A 18 20.39 -17.73 -13.17
N LYS A 19 19.83 -18.88 -13.56
CA LYS A 19 19.61 -19.22 -14.99
C LYS A 19 18.60 -18.30 -15.64
N ALA A 20 17.47 -18.05 -14.99
CA ALA A 20 16.42 -17.16 -15.47
C ALA A 20 16.94 -15.72 -15.61
N LEU A 21 17.75 -15.22 -14.67
CA LEU A 21 18.31 -13.87 -14.73
C LEU A 21 19.26 -13.69 -15.94
N ARG A 22 20.05 -14.72 -16.27
CA ARG A 22 20.90 -14.70 -17.48
C ARG A 22 20.07 -14.72 -18.76
N ALA A 23 19.00 -15.53 -18.80
CA ALA A 23 18.09 -15.56 -19.94
C ALA A 23 17.36 -14.21 -20.12
N LEU A 24 16.92 -13.60 -19.02
CA LEU A 24 16.29 -12.27 -19.02
C LEU A 24 17.18 -11.20 -19.63
N ARG A 25 18.46 -11.13 -19.22
CA ARG A 25 19.43 -10.15 -19.77
C ARG A 25 19.53 -10.26 -21.30
N LYS A 26 19.61 -11.48 -21.82
CA LYS A 26 19.65 -11.73 -23.26
C LYS A 26 18.35 -11.32 -23.97
N SER A 27 17.19 -11.48 -23.32
CA SER A 27 15.89 -11.05 -23.88
C SER A 27 15.78 -9.53 -23.98
N ILE A 28 16.40 -8.78 -23.06
CA ILE A 28 16.38 -7.31 -23.04
C ILE A 28 17.26 -6.71 -24.14
N GLU A 29 18.40 -7.34 -24.47
CA GLU A 29 19.34 -6.86 -25.51
C GLU A 29 18.75 -6.82 -26.93
N GLN A 30 17.69 -7.59 -27.17
CA GLN A 30 17.08 -7.76 -28.49
C GLN A 30 15.55 -7.74 -28.36
N PRO A 31 14.96 -6.53 -28.27
CA PRO A 31 13.54 -6.37 -27.96
C PRO A 31 12.65 -6.88 -29.09
N SER A 32 11.70 -7.73 -28.73
CA SER A 32 10.56 -8.14 -29.55
C SER A 32 9.34 -8.24 -28.63
N HIS A 33 8.12 -8.23 -29.19
CA HIS A 33 6.89 -8.34 -28.38
C HIS A 33 6.93 -9.50 -27.37
N GLU A 34 7.29 -10.70 -27.83
CA GLU A 34 7.40 -11.91 -27.00
C GLU A 34 8.49 -11.80 -25.92
N ARG A 35 9.64 -11.22 -26.28
CA ARG A 35 10.76 -11.06 -25.34
C ARG A 35 10.47 -10.00 -24.29
N THR A 36 9.81 -8.91 -24.67
CA THR A 36 9.33 -7.88 -23.74
C THR A 36 8.31 -8.46 -22.78
N ARG A 37 7.30 -9.19 -23.28
CA ARG A 37 6.32 -9.89 -22.43
C ARG A 37 7.01 -10.82 -21.44
N THR A 38 7.96 -11.63 -21.91
CA THR A 38 8.72 -12.55 -21.07
C THR A 38 9.53 -11.79 -20.02
N ALA A 39 10.17 -10.69 -20.41
CA ALA A 39 10.97 -9.87 -19.52
C ALA A 39 10.14 -9.21 -18.42
N LEU A 40 8.98 -8.65 -18.76
CA LEU A 40 8.01 -8.10 -17.81
C LEU A 40 7.53 -9.16 -16.80
N ALA A 41 7.17 -10.34 -17.28
CA ALA A 41 6.79 -11.45 -16.41
C ALA A 41 7.94 -11.88 -15.49
N CYS A 42 9.18 -11.93 -15.98
CA CYS A 42 10.34 -12.20 -15.14
C CYS A 42 10.58 -11.11 -14.08
N CYS A 43 10.42 -9.83 -14.43
CA CYS A 43 10.52 -8.73 -13.46
C CYS A 43 9.49 -8.88 -12.33
N ILE A 44 8.23 -9.21 -12.64
CA ILE A 44 7.19 -9.46 -11.63
C ILE A 44 7.55 -10.68 -10.75
N LEU A 45 7.99 -11.79 -11.35
CA LEU A 45 8.34 -13.00 -10.61
C LEU A 45 9.56 -12.78 -9.70
N PHE A 46 10.58 -12.07 -10.18
CA PHE A 46 11.75 -11.75 -9.38
C PHE A 46 11.44 -10.73 -8.29
N TYR A 47 10.59 -9.74 -8.56
CA TYR A 47 10.05 -8.86 -7.52
C TYR A 47 9.39 -9.69 -6.41
N CYS A 48 8.47 -10.59 -6.77
CA CYS A 48 7.77 -11.42 -5.80
C CYS A 48 8.71 -12.33 -5.02
N PHE A 49 9.70 -12.91 -5.69
CA PHE A 49 10.71 -13.76 -5.07
C PHE A 49 11.55 -12.99 -4.06
N GLU A 50 12.14 -11.86 -4.45
CA GLU A 50 12.96 -11.02 -3.55
C GLU A 50 12.12 -10.48 -2.39
N ALA A 51 10.90 -10.03 -2.67
CA ALA A 51 9.97 -9.56 -1.65
C ALA A 51 9.62 -10.67 -0.65
N ALA A 52 9.36 -11.90 -1.10
CA ALA A 52 9.11 -13.06 -0.24
C ALA A 52 10.33 -13.42 0.63
N LEU A 53 11.55 -13.17 0.16
CA LEU A 53 12.79 -13.33 0.93
C LEU A 53 13.06 -12.16 1.89
N GLY A 54 12.30 -11.07 1.80
CA GLY A 54 12.51 -9.86 2.58
C GLY A 54 13.59 -8.93 2.03
N ASN A 55 14.02 -9.13 0.78
CA ASN A 55 15.01 -8.30 0.11
C ASN A 55 14.32 -7.15 -0.64
N SER A 56 13.93 -6.10 0.10
CA SER A 56 13.18 -4.95 -0.44
C SER A 56 13.94 -4.19 -1.53
N GLU A 57 15.25 -4.07 -1.40
CA GLU A 57 16.11 -3.35 -2.36
C GLU A 57 16.15 -4.06 -3.72
N ALA A 58 16.41 -5.38 -3.74
CA ALA A 58 16.41 -6.13 -4.98
C ALA A 58 15.01 -6.23 -5.61
N ALA A 59 13.97 -6.37 -4.79
CA ALA A 59 12.60 -6.31 -5.27
C ALA A 59 12.33 -4.97 -5.99
N MET A 60 12.66 -3.84 -5.35
CA MET A 60 12.49 -2.51 -5.95
C MET A 60 13.26 -2.37 -7.27
N HIS A 61 14.49 -2.89 -7.36
CA HIS A 61 15.26 -2.87 -8.60
C HIS A 61 14.56 -3.61 -9.75
N HIS A 62 13.97 -4.79 -9.49
CA HIS A 62 13.19 -5.53 -10.49
C HIS A 62 11.93 -4.80 -10.92
N LEU A 63 11.24 -4.13 -9.97
CA LEU A 63 10.07 -3.30 -10.27
C LEU A 63 10.46 -2.12 -11.17
N GLN A 64 11.48 -1.35 -10.81
CA GLN A 64 11.96 -0.20 -11.59
C GLN A 64 12.40 -0.61 -13.01
N SER A 65 13.12 -1.74 -13.12
CA SER A 65 13.51 -2.29 -14.42
C SER A 65 12.30 -2.67 -15.28
N GLY A 66 11.29 -3.30 -14.68
CA GLY A 66 10.06 -3.68 -15.36
C GLY A 66 9.24 -2.47 -15.81
N LEU A 67 9.09 -1.46 -14.95
CA LEU A 67 8.39 -0.20 -15.26
C LEU A 67 9.05 0.57 -16.41
N GLY A 68 10.38 0.67 -16.40
CA GLY A 68 11.13 1.29 -17.49
C GLY A 68 10.96 0.55 -18.83
N LEU A 69 10.95 -0.79 -18.80
CA LEU A 69 10.69 -1.60 -19.98
C LEU A 69 9.26 -1.43 -20.51
N LEU A 70 8.26 -1.42 -19.61
CA LEU A 70 6.85 -1.22 -19.96
C LEU A 70 6.64 0.15 -20.62
N ALA A 71 7.15 1.22 -20.01
CA ALA A 71 7.05 2.58 -20.56
C ALA A 71 7.76 2.73 -21.92
N THR A 72 8.88 2.03 -22.12
CA THR A 72 9.59 2.03 -23.41
C THR A 72 8.76 1.32 -24.48
N TYR A 73 8.21 0.15 -24.14
CA TYR A 73 7.34 -0.61 -25.04
C TYR A 73 6.08 0.17 -25.45
N GLN A 74 5.39 0.80 -24.49
CA GLN A 74 4.18 1.58 -24.74
C GLN A 74 4.46 2.81 -25.63
N ARG A 75 5.63 3.44 -25.49
CA ARG A 75 6.05 4.55 -26.34
C ARG A 75 6.29 4.12 -27.79
N ASP A 76 6.91 2.96 -27.99
CA ASP A 76 7.32 2.47 -29.31
C ASP A 76 6.15 1.85 -30.09
N GLN A 77 5.18 1.23 -29.39
CA GLN A 77 4.06 0.51 -29.98
C GLN A 77 2.79 1.34 -29.94
N LYS A 78 2.71 2.37 -30.80
CA LYS A 78 1.68 3.41 -30.72
C LYS A 78 0.21 2.95 -30.62
N HIS A 79 -0.23 1.76 -31.02
CA HIS A 79 -1.66 1.38 -30.95
C HIS A 79 -1.97 -0.15 -30.95
N ARG A 80 -1.09 -1.02 -30.42
CA ARG A 80 -1.42 -2.46 -30.29
C ARG A 80 -0.93 -3.02 -28.96
N GLU A 81 -1.66 -2.73 -27.89
CA GLU A 81 -1.58 -3.57 -26.70
C GLU A 81 -2.23 -4.93 -27.01
N SER A 82 -1.49 -6.02 -26.80
CA SER A 82 -2.05 -7.36 -26.76
C SER A 82 -2.67 -7.59 -25.38
N ASP A 83 -3.78 -8.34 -25.31
CA ASP A 83 -4.46 -8.71 -24.07
C ASP A 83 -3.48 -9.21 -22.97
N ASP A 84 -2.45 -9.94 -23.37
CA ASP A 84 -1.43 -10.47 -22.46
C ASP A 84 -0.54 -9.38 -21.83
N LEU A 85 -0.19 -8.35 -22.59
CA LEU A 85 0.58 -7.21 -22.07
C LEU A 85 -0.29 -6.27 -21.25
N TYR A 86 -1.57 -6.13 -21.61
CA TYR A 86 -2.54 -5.39 -20.82
C TYR A 86 -2.67 -6.01 -19.42
N ALA A 87 -2.80 -7.33 -19.32
CA ALA A 87 -2.83 -8.03 -18.04
C ALA A 87 -1.55 -7.81 -17.21
N LEU A 88 -0.36 -7.83 -17.85
CA LEU A 88 0.90 -7.54 -17.15
C LEU A 88 1.00 -6.08 -16.70
N SER A 89 0.54 -5.12 -17.52
CA SER A 89 0.51 -3.69 -17.17
C SER A 89 -0.29 -3.47 -15.89
N ARG A 90 -1.46 -4.10 -15.76
CA ARG A 90 -2.29 -4.02 -14.56
C ARG A 90 -1.59 -4.51 -13.30
N VAL A 91 -0.71 -5.51 -13.42
CA VAL A 91 0.11 -5.96 -12.28
C VAL A 91 1.12 -4.88 -11.91
N PHE A 92 1.74 -4.22 -12.89
CA PHE A 92 2.65 -3.09 -12.61
C PHE A 92 1.93 -1.90 -11.98
N ASP A 93 0.69 -1.59 -12.36
CA ASP A 93 -0.11 -0.53 -11.72
C ASP A 93 -0.21 -0.74 -10.20
N VAL A 94 -0.48 -1.98 -9.78
CA VAL A 94 -0.61 -2.37 -8.37
C VAL A 94 0.76 -2.38 -7.68
N LEU A 95 1.79 -2.95 -8.31
CA LEU A 95 3.13 -3.02 -7.72
C LEU A 95 3.78 -1.63 -7.57
N ASP A 96 3.53 -0.73 -8.52
CA ASP A 96 3.95 0.66 -8.45
C ASP A 96 3.29 1.37 -7.26
N LEU A 97 1.97 1.21 -7.09
CA LEU A 97 1.26 1.76 -5.94
C LEU A 97 1.75 1.18 -4.60
N GLN A 98 1.91 -0.15 -4.52
CA GLN A 98 2.39 -0.83 -3.32
C GLN A 98 3.81 -0.37 -2.92
N ALA A 99 4.68 -0.15 -3.92
CA ALA A 99 6.01 0.38 -3.69
C ALA A 99 6.00 1.84 -3.21
N THR A 100 5.07 2.67 -3.71
CA THR A 100 4.88 4.05 -3.21
C THR A 100 4.38 4.07 -1.78
N LEU A 101 3.41 3.23 -1.43
CA LEU A 101 2.97 3.09 -0.04
C LEU A 101 4.13 2.69 0.89
N PHE A 102 5.07 1.86 0.40
CA PHE A 102 6.18 1.34 1.19
C PHE A 102 7.38 2.31 1.31
N HIS A 103 7.45 3.38 0.52
CA HIS A 103 8.55 4.35 0.52
C HIS A 103 8.00 5.78 0.47
N ASP A 104 8.10 6.51 1.58
CA ASP A 104 7.49 7.85 1.72
C ASP A 104 7.95 8.87 0.65
N GLU A 105 9.19 8.77 0.18
CA GLU A 105 9.74 9.67 -0.84
C GLU A 105 9.39 9.27 -2.28
N ARG A 106 8.75 8.13 -2.50
CA ARG A 106 8.55 7.57 -3.83
C ARG A 106 7.28 8.10 -4.49
N ILE A 107 7.44 8.94 -5.49
CA ILE A 107 6.36 9.28 -6.43
C ILE A 107 6.04 8.04 -7.29
N PRO A 108 4.75 7.68 -7.51
CA PRO A 108 4.40 6.61 -8.42
C PRO A 108 5.00 6.84 -9.81
N PHE A 109 5.59 5.80 -10.41
CA PHE A 109 6.21 5.92 -11.72
C PHE A 109 5.16 6.05 -12.82
N LEU A 110 4.04 5.35 -12.66
CA LEU A 110 2.93 5.35 -13.60
C LEU A 110 1.95 6.47 -13.26
N VAL A 111 1.39 7.07 -14.31
CA VAL A 111 0.29 8.03 -14.22
C VAL A 111 -0.92 7.35 -14.85
N LEU A 112 -1.86 6.92 -14.02
CA LEU A 112 -3.00 6.09 -14.47
C LEU A 112 -4.25 6.89 -14.82
N THR A 113 -4.20 8.21 -14.62
CA THR A 113 -5.28 9.15 -14.94
C THR A 113 -4.77 10.30 -15.80
N THR A 114 -5.38 10.52 -16.96
CA THR A 114 -5.11 11.67 -17.82
C THR A 114 -5.71 12.96 -17.26
N GLU A 115 -5.25 14.13 -17.70
CA GLU A 115 -5.86 15.41 -17.32
C GLU A 115 -7.34 15.46 -17.73
N GLU A 116 -7.65 14.98 -18.93
CA GLU A 116 -9.04 14.88 -19.43
C GLU A 116 -9.89 13.96 -18.53
N GLU A 117 -9.36 12.81 -18.09
CA GLU A 117 -10.07 11.90 -17.18
C GLU A 117 -10.35 12.55 -15.81
N ARG A 118 -9.42 13.39 -15.33
CA ARG A 118 -9.56 14.12 -14.06
C ARG A 118 -10.61 15.22 -14.14
N GLU A 119 -10.67 15.94 -15.27
CA GLU A 119 -11.57 17.08 -15.48
C GLU A 119 -12.98 16.65 -15.90
N THR A 120 -13.09 15.78 -16.90
CA THR A 120 -14.36 15.51 -17.60
C THR A 120 -15.03 14.22 -17.15
N GLY A 121 -14.29 13.28 -16.59
CA GLY A 121 -14.79 11.93 -16.39
C GLY A 121 -13.73 10.86 -16.63
N MET A 122 -13.51 9.94 -15.68
CA MET A 122 -12.83 8.65 -15.96
C MET A 122 -13.73 7.76 -16.83
N SER A 123 -13.86 8.17 -18.10
CA SER A 123 -14.89 7.77 -19.07
C SER A 123 -14.99 6.26 -19.30
N ASP A 124 -13.87 5.52 -19.25
CA ASP A 124 -13.83 4.12 -19.69
C ASP A 124 -14.04 3.08 -18.58
N LEU A 125 -13.82 3.42 -17.30
CA LEU A 125 -13.94 2.49 -16.16
C LEU A 125 -15.03 2.88 -15.17
N LEU A 126 -15.42 4.14 -15.16
CA LEU A 126 -16.49 4.68 -14.32
C LEU A 126 -17.67 5.09 -15.22
N CYS A 127 -18.02 4.23 -16.18
CA CYS A 127 -19.17 4.36 -17.07
C CYS A 127 -20.45 4.76 -16.30
N THR A 128 -21.37 5.44 -16.98
CA THR A 128 -22.59 6.03 -16.38
C THR A 128 -23.46 5.03 -15.60
N ASP A 129 -23.35 3.73 -15.93
CA ASP A 129 -24.31 2.70 -15.51
C ASP A 129 -23.86 1.88 -14.29
N GLY A 130 -22.72 2.20 -13.67
CA GLY A 130 -22.19 1.50 -12.48
C GLY A 130 -21.15 0.43 -12.78
N PHE A 131 -20.60 -0.22 -11.74
CA PHE A 131 -19.65 -1.33 -11.92
C PHE A 131 -20.39 -2.62 -12.24
N THR A 132 -19.88 -3.39 -13.21
CA THR A 132 -20.45 -4.71 -13.56
C THR A 132 -19.69 -5.86 -12.91
N ARG A 133 -18.38 -5.67 -12.69
CA ARG A 133 -17.49 -6.66 -12.07
C ARG A 133 -16.72 -6.03 -10.93
N PHE A 134 -16.36 -6.86 -9.94
CA PHE A 134 -15.43 -6.46 -8.87
C PHE A 134 -14.07 -6.00 -9.41
N ASP A 135 -13.65 -6.59 -10.53
CA ASP A 135 -12.42 -6.22 -11.22
C ASP A 135 -12.45 -4.75 -11.69
N ASP A 136 -13.59 -4.30 -12.24
CA ASP A 136 -13.79 -2.91 -12.65
C ASP A 136 -13.66 -1.96 -11.45
N ALA A 137 -14.29 -2.32 -10.33
CA ALA A 137 -14.24 -1.53 -9.10
C ALA A 137 -12.82 -1.45 -8.53
N TYR A 138 -12.08 -2.57 -8.55
CA TYR A 138 -10.69 -2.63 -8.12
C TYR A 138 -9.78 -1.76 -9.00
N GLN A 139 -9.90 -1.85 -10.33
CA GLN A 139 -9.10 -1.02 -11.24
C GLN A 139 -9.41 0.47 -11.11
N ALA A 140 -10.67 0.84 -10.96
CA ALA A 140 -11.05 2.21 -10.71
C ALA A 140 -10.47 2.74 -9.38
N LEU A 141 -10.42 1.91 -8.34
CA LEU A 141 -9.82 2.30 -7.06
C LEU A 141 -8.29 2.47 -7.19
N VAL A 142 -7.61 1.57 -7.91
CA VAL A 142 -6.16 1.68 -8.18
C VAL A 142 -5.83 3.00 -8.91
N LYS A 143 -6.62 3.38 -9.92
CA LYS A 143 -6.48 4.69 -10.60
C LYS A 143 -6.64 5.86 -9.63
N LEU A 144 -7.65 5.81 -8.76
CA LEU A 144 -7.90 6.86 -7.77
C LEU A 144 -6.80 6.97 -6.74
N GLN A 145 -6.29 5.84 -6.25
CA GLN A 145 -5.17 5.82 -5.32
C GLN A 145 -3.90 6.34 -5.99
N ASN A 146 -3.62 5.96 -7.23
CA ASN A 146 -2.50 6.51 -7.99
C ASN A 146 -2.59 8.04 -8.08
N TRP A 147 -3.77 8.59 -8.43
CA TRP A 147 -3.98 10.04 -8.45
C TRP A 147 -3.81 10.66 -7.05
N LEU A 148 -4.37 10.04 -6.00
CA LEU A 148 -4.21 10.50 -4.62
C LEU A 148 -2.73 10.61 -4.23
N PHE A 149 -1.90 9.60 -4.48
CA PHE A 149 -0.49 9.65 -4.08
C PHE A 149 0.31 10.66 -4.92
N HIS A 150 0.00 10.83 -6.21
CA HIS A 150 0.56 11.93 -6.99
C HIS A 150 0.19 13.29 -6.38
N PHE A 151 -1.08 13.47 -6.00
CA PHE A 151 -1.58 14.69 -5.36
C PHE A 151 -0.86 14.96 -4.03
N LEU A 152 -0.77 13.96 -3.14
CA LEU A 152 -0.14 14.10 -1.83
C LEU A 152 1.35 14.43 -1.96
N THR A 153 2.10 13.70 -2.81
CA THR A 153 3.54 13.89 -2.93
C THR A 153 3.89 15.20 -3.65
N LYS A 154 3.19 15.53 -4.75
CA LYS A 154 3.40 16.80 -5.49
C LYS A 154 3.16 18.02 -4.59
N ASN A 155 2.15 17.94 -3.72
CA ASN A 155 1.75 19.07 -2.91
C ASN A 155 2.41 19.12 -1.52
N MET A 156 3.23 18.12 -1.15
CA MET A 156 3.89 18.03 0.16
C MET A 156 4.57 19.35 0.61
N PRO A 157 5.33 20.06 -0.25
CA PRO A 157 5.94 21.34 0.12
C PRO A 157 4.94 22.41 0.60
N TYR A 158 3.67 22.30 0.20
CA TYR A 158 2.61 23.25 0.54
C TYR A 158 1.86 22.93 1.84
N LYS A 159 2.16 21.81 2.51
CA LYS A 159 1.44 21.36 3.72
C LYS A 159 1.48 22.38 4.88
N SER A 160 2.56 23.16 4.98
CA SER A 160 2.74 24.22 5.99
C SER A 160 2.38 25.63 5.49
N HIS A 161 1.95 25.77 4.23
CA HIS A 161 1.63 27.07 3.64
C HIS A 161 0.21 27.51 4.00
N THR A 162 0.04 28.79 4.33
CA THR A 162 -1.25 29.39 4.75
C THR A 162 -1.81 30.41 3.76
N GLY A 163 -1.15 30.62 2.61
CA GLY A 163 -1.56 31.60 1.61
C GLY A 163 -2.70 31.11 0.70
N GLU A 164 -3.86 31.75 0.78
CA GLU A 164 -5.10 31.37 0.04
C GLU A 164 -4.90 31.27 -1.49
N ALA A 165 -4.20 32.21 -2.11
CA ALA A 165 -4.02 32.23 -3.57
C ALA A 165 -3.16 31.08 -4.11
N THR A 166 -2.25 30.54 -3.29
CA THR A 166 -1.39 29.41 -3.66
C THR A 166 -2.10 28.06 -3.46
N LEU A 167 -3.07 28.00 -2.54
CA LEU A 167 -3.82 26.78 -2.22
C LEU A 167 -5.03 26.55 -3.14
N ALA A 168 -5.56 27.56 -3.82
CA ALA A 168 -6.78 27.42 -4.61
C ALA A 168 -6.76 26.27 -5.64
N PRO A 169 -5.70 26.08 -6.47
CA PRO A 169 -5.64 24.93 -7.39
C PRO A 169 -5.53 23.58 -6.67
N ILE A 170 -4.88 23.54 -5.51
CA ILE A 170 -4.73 22.34 -4.68
C ILE A 170 -6.08 21.94 -4.08
N LEU A 171 -6.84 22.92 -3.59
CA LEU A 171 -8.18 22.71 -3.04
C LEU A 171 -9.18 22.28 -4.13
N GLU A 172 -9.05 22.82 -5.34
CA GLU A 172 -9.84 22.38 -6.50
C GLU A 172 -9.55 20.93 -6.85
N GLU A 173 -8.27 20.54 -6.99
CA GLU A 173 -7.88 19.16 -7.26
C GLU A 173 -8.33 18.20 -6.14
N LYS A 174 -8.18 18.60 -4.87
CA LYS A 174 -8.71 17.86 -3.70
C LYS A 174 -10.22 17.66 -3.83
N GLY A 175 -10.97 18.72 -4.13
CA GLY A 175 -12.41 18.65 -4.31
C GLY A 175 -12.83 17.71 -5.44
N CYS A 176 -12.06 17.63 -6.52
CA CYS A 176 -12.26 16.66 -7.59
C CYS A 176 -11.99 15.22 -7.11
N LEU A 177 -10.87 14.97 -6.44
CA LEU A 177 -10.57 13.65 -5.84
C LEU A 177 -11.68 13.18 -4.89
N THR A 178 -12.14 14.04 -3.98
CA THR A 178 -13.24 13.72 -3.05
C THR A 178 -14.50 13.29 -3.80
N LYS A 179 -14.95 14.09 -4.77
CA LYS A 179 -16.12 13.75 -5.60
C LYS A 179 -15.98 12.39 -6.29
N TRP A 180 -14.76 12.05 -6.72
CA TRP A 180 -14.52 10.77 -7.38
C TRP A 180 -14.49 9.57 -6.43
N PHE A 181 -13.94 9.71 -5.23
CA PHE A 181 -14.06 8.70 -4.18
C PHE A 181 -15.52 8.46 -3.77
N ASP A 182 -16.33 9.52 -3.68
CA ASP A 182 -17.78 9.42 -3.38
C ASP A 182 -18.54 8.70 -4.50
N ARG A 183 -18.25 9.02 -5.76
CA ARG A 183 -18.81 8.35 -6.94
C ARG A 183 -18.43 6.87 -6.97
N TRP A 184 -17.18 6.55 -6.66
CA TRP A 184 -16.70 5.17 -6.58
C TRP A 184 -17.52 4.40 -5.53
N MET A 185 -17.69 4.95 -4.32
CA MET A 185 -18.45 4.28 -3.25
C MET A 185 -19.90 4.04 -3.66
N THR A 186 -20.57 5.06 -4.22
CA THR A 186 -21.96 4.94 -4.69
C THR A 186 -22.13 3.80 -5.69
N LYS A 187 -21.19 3.66 -6.65
CA LYS A 187 -21.22 2.58 -7.64
C LYS A 187 -20.88 1.22 -7.03
N PHE A 188 -19.95 1.18 -6.09
CA PHE A 188 -19.55 -0.05 -5.43
C PHE A 188 -20.66 -0.61 -4.53
N ASP A 189 -21.40 0.26 -3.83
CA ASP A 189 -22.59 -0.15 -3.06
C ASP A 189 -23.69 -0.73 -3.96
N ASN A 190 -23.89 -0.16 -5.16
CA ASN A 190 -24.82 -0.74 -6.14
C ASN A 190 -24.38 -2.16 -6.57
N LEU A 191 -23.09 -2.37 -6.84
CA LEU A 191 -22.55 -3.68 -7.20
C LEU A 191 -22.74 -4.70 -6.05
N LYS A 192 -22.43 -4.30 -4.81
CA LYS A 192 -22.63 -5.12 -3.60
C LYS A 192 -24.07 -5.54 -3.40
N ASN A 193 -25.02 -4.65 -3.68
CA ASN A 193 -26.45 -4.95 -3.53
C ASN A 193 -26.97 -5.91 -4.61
N GLN A 194 -26.35 -5.92 -5.80
CA GLN A 194 -26.73 -6.79 -6.92
C GLN A 194 -26.11 -8.20 -6.83
N THR A 195 -24.94 -8.32 -6.22
CA THR A 195 -24.22 -9.60 -6.09
C THR A 195 -24.44 -10.22 -4.71
N GLY A 196 -25.10 -11.38 -4.66
CA GLY A 196 -25.25 -12.13 -3.40
C GLY A 196 -23.90 -12.47 -2.77
N GLN A 197 -23.82 -12.47 -1.44
CA GLN A 197 -22.56 -12.62 -0.71
C GLN A 197 -22.03 -14.06 -0.75
N SER A 198 -20.93 -14.29 -1.48
CA SER A 198 -20.06 -15.46 -1.33
C SER A 198 -18.86 -15.12 -0.42
N ASP A 199 -18.31 -16.07 0.32
CA ASP A 199 -17.20 -15.85 1.28
C ASP A 199 -15.94 -15.25 0.62
N GLN A 200 -15.58 -15.68 -0.60
CA GLN A 200 -14.44 -15.13 -1.34
C GLN A 200 -14.73 -13.69 -1.84
N MET A 201 -15.99 -13.43 -2.20
CA MET A 201 -16.45 -12.09 -2.59
C MET A 201 -16.50 -11.15 -1.38
N ALA A 202 -16.76 -11.66 -0.18
CA ALA A 202 -16.69 -10.91 1.06
C ALA A 202 -15.27 -10.42 1.38
N CYS A 203 -14.24 -11.26 1.22
CA CYS A 203 -12.84 -10.84 1.44
C CYS A 203 -12.41 -9.75 0.45
N GLY A 204 -12.72 -9.91 -0.84
CA GLY A 204 -12.45 -8.88 -1.85
C GLY A 204 -13.20 -7.57 -1.57
N THR A 205 -14.47 -7.67 -1.15
CA THR A 205 -15.29 -6.51 -0.76
C THR A 205 -14.68 -5.75 0.41
N GLN A 206 -14.31 -6.46 1.47
CA GLN A 206 -13.69 -5.88 2.66
C GLN A 206 -12.36 -5.20 2.31
N THR A 207 -11.53 -5.83 1.49
CA THR A 207 -10.26 -5.26 1.03
C THR A 207 -10.48 -3.92 0.31
N LEU A 208 -11.43 -3.86 -0.62
CA LEU A 208 -11.75 -2.62 -1.35
C LEU A 208 -12.26 -1.51 -0.41
N LEU A 209 -13.13 -1.84 0.55
CA LEU A 209 -13.65 -0.87 1.52
C LEU A 209 -12.56 -0.33 2.45
N ILE A 210 -11.64 -1.20 2.90
CA ILE A 210 -10.48 -0.81 3.72
C ILE A 210 -9.61 0.19 2.96
N HIS A 211 -9.24 -0.14 1.71
CA HIS A 211 -8.41 0.72 0.88
C HIS A 211 -9.11 2.04 0.55
N TRP A 212 -10.41 2.02 0.25
CA TRP A 212 -11.20 3.24 0.03
C TRP A 212 -11.20 4.13 1.28
N GLN A 213 -11.55 3.60 2.45
CA GLN A 213 -11.70 4.38 3.68
C GLN A 213 -10.37 5.01 4.11
N VAL A 214 -9.27 4.26 4.06
CA VAL A 214 -7.93 4.80 4.37
C VAL A 214 -7.52 5.87 3.35
N SER A 215 -7.85 5.69 2.06
CA SER A 215 -7.56 6.70 1.03
C SER A 215 -8.33 8.00 1.25
N CYS A 216 -9.61 7.92 1.64
CA CYS A 216 -10.41 9.08 2.00
C CYS A 216 -9.85 9.79 3.24
N MET A 217 -9.48 9.04 4.29
CA MET A 217 -8.84 9.61 5.48
C MET A 217 -7.53 10.34 5.15
N LEU A 218 -6.68 9.77 4.29
CA LEU A 218 -5.44 10.43 3.84
C LEU A 218 -5.72 11.71 3.05
N LEU A 219 -6.71 11.70 2.16
CA LEU A 219 -7.09 12.87 1.37
C LEU A 219 -7.67 14.00 2.26
N GLU A 220 -8.52 13.64 3.21
CA GLU A 220 -9.20 14.59 4.08
C GLU A 220 -8.24 15.28 5.05
N ALA A 221 -7.26 14.54 5.59
CA ALA A 221 -6.32 15.02 6.59
C ALA A 221 -5.35 16.11 6.08
N ASP A 222 -5.20 16.27 4.76
CA ASP A 222 -4.22 17.17 4.15
C ASP A 222 -4.87 18.22 3.24
N TYR A 223 -4.35 19.46 3.26
CA TYR A 223 -4.79 20.61 2.43
C TYR A 223 -6.28 21.05 2.60
N PRO A 224 -6.62 21.87 3.61
CA PRO A 224 -5.79 22.25 4.75
C PRO A 224 -5.59 21.05 5.68
N THR A 225 -4.53 21.10 6.49
CA THR A 225 -4.26 20.05 7.48
C THR A 225 -5.41 19.97 8.47
N ASP A 226 -6.05 18.81 8.55
CA ASP A 226 -7.08 18.49 9.53
C ASP A 226 -6.58 17.36 10.43
N GLU A 227 -6.02 17.76 11.57
CA GLU A 227 -5.48 16.81 12.55
C GLU A 227 -6.59 15.95 13.18
N SER A 228 -7.87 16.35 13.11
CA SER A 228 -8.96 15.61 13.72
C SER A 228 -9.24 14.27 13.03
N VAL A 229 -8.92 14.15 11.73
CA VAL A 229 -9.18 12.93 10.94
C VAL A 229 -8.50 11.70 11.56
N PHE A 230 -7.22 11.84 11.91
CA PHE A 230 -6.46 10.80 12.60
C PHE A 230 -6.35 11.03 14.12
N GLY A 231 -6.59 12.26 14.58
CA GLY A 231 -6.51 12.66 15.99
C GLY A 231 -7.75 12.37 16.83
N ALA A 232 -8.91 12.09 16.21
CA ALA A 232 -10.14 11.75 16.93
C ALA A 232 -9.93 10.53 17.84
N SER A 233 -10.47 10.60 19.06
CA SER A 233 -10.48 9.51 20.05
C SER A 233 -11.82 9.53 20.80
N PRO A 234 -12.74 8.58 20.56
CA PRO A 234 -12.57 7.40 19.71
C PRO A 234 -12.54 7.72 18.20
N ASN A 235 -11.69 7.03 17.43
CA ASN A 235 -11.66 7.16 15.97
C ASN A 235 -12.56 6.12 15.28
N LEU A 236 -13.84 6.45 15.12
CA LEU A 236 -14.85 5.52 14.59
C LEU A 236 -14.53 5.02 13.17
N ARG A 237 -13.98 5.88 12.31
CA ARG A 237 -13.62 5.51 10.93
C ARG A 237 -12.48 4.50 10.89
N ALA A 238 -11.47 4.67 11.73
CA ALA A 238 -10.39 3.70 11.86
C ALA A 238 -10.91 2.37 12.45
N GLU A 239 -11.82 2.42 13.44
CA GLU A 239 -12.43 1.22 14.03
C GLU A 239 -13.26 0.40 13.02
N GLU A 240 -13.93 1.06 12.07
CA GLU A 240 -14.60 0.38 10.96
C GLU A 240 -13.59 -0.38 10.08
N VAL A 241 -12.46 0.24 9.74
CA VAL A 241 -11.38 -0.40 8.97
C VAL A 241 -10.82 -1.61 9.72
N LEU A 242 -10.55 -1.48 11.02
CA LEU A 242 -10.05 -2.58 11.85
C LEU A 242 -11.05 -3.74 11.95
N SER A 243 -12.35 -3.43 11.97
CA SER A 243 -13.40 -4.44 12.00
C SER A 243 -13.51 -5.19 10.67
N LEU A 244 -13.41 -4.50 9.53
CA LEU A 244 -13.32 -5.13 8.21
C LEU A 244 -12.08 -6.02 8.11
N ALA A 245 -10.92 -5.54 8.57
CA ALA A 245 -9.67 -6.28 8.54
C ALA A 245 -9.72 -7.53 9.43
N SER A 246 -10.28 -7.43 10.64
CA SER A 246 -10.46 -8.58 11.55
C SER A 246 -11.31 -9.66 10.89
N ASN A 247 -12.47 -9.28 10.35
CA ASN A 247 -13.38 -10.22 9.67
C ASN A 247 -12.69 -10.93 8.49
N MET A 248 -11.93 -10.19 7.68
CA MET A 248 -11.20 -10.74 6.54
C MET A 248 -10.10 -11.73 6.97
N LEU A 249 -9.35 -11.39 8.03
CA LEU A 249 -8.29 -12.23 8.57
C LEU A 249 -8.85 -13.51 9.20
N GLU A 250 -9.98 -13.42 9.90
CA GLU A 250 -10.67 -14.57 10.48
C GLU A 250 -11.22 -15.53 9.40
N SER A 251 -11.85 -15.01 8.35
CA SER A 251 -12.36 -15.82 7.23
C SER A 251 -11.22 -16.57 6.53
N THR A 252 -10.11 -15.88 6.22
CA THR A 252 -8.95 -16.52 5.60
C THR A 252 -8.17 -17.45 6.55
N ALA A 253 -8.32 -17.32 7.87
CA ALA A 253 -7.79 -18.29 8.83
C ALA A 253 -8.62 -19.58 8.86
N LYS A 254 -9.95 -19.46 8.82
CA LYS A 254 -10.88 -20.61 8.80
C LYS A 254 -10.70 -21.47 7.55
N GLU A 255 -10.63 -20.86 6.37
CA GLU A 255 -10.37 -21.57 5.10
C GLU A 255 -9.05 -22.36 5.15
N ASN A 256 -8.03 -21.78 5.76
CA ASN A 256 -6.73 -22.41 5.88
C ASN A 256 -6.67 -23.53 6.93
N GLY A 257 -7.45 -23.42 8.02
CA GLY A 257 -7.55 -24.48 9.02
C GLY A 257 -8.07 -25.80 8.44
N VAL A 258 -8.87 -25.74 7.38
CA VAL A 258 -9.33 -26.93 6.63
C VAL A 258 -8.21 -27.51 5.74
N ALA A 259 -7.30 -26.67 5.23
CA ALA A 259 -6.15 -27.06 4.40
C ALA A 259 -4.90 -27.49 5.19
N GLU A 260 -4.79 -27.13 6.48
CA GLU A 260 -3.67 -27.40 7.40
C GLU A 260 -3.49 -28.88 7.76
N ILE A 261 -4.39 -29.78 7.34
CA ILE A 261 -4.17 -31.24 7.40
C ILE A 261 -2.94 -31.66 6.55
N ALA A 262 -2.44 -30.79 5.67
CA ALA A 262 -1.23 -31.00 4.87
C ALA A 262 -0.05 -30.07 5.25
N LYS A 263 0.66 -30.44 6.33
CA LYS A 263 2.07 -30.11 6.69
C LYS A 263 2.59 -28.67 6.48
N GLY A 264 2.72 -27.95 7.60
CA GLY A 264 3.73 -26.90 7.86
C GLY A 264 3.20 -25.47 7.89
N PRO A 265 3.76 -24.55 8.71
CA PRO A 265 3.29 -23.16 8.81
C PRO A 265 3.55 -22.43 7.49
N ARG A 266 2.50 -22.27 6.67
CA ARG A 266 2.59 -21.51 5.41
C ARG A 266 2.54 -20.02 5.71
N ARG A 267 3.69 -19.32 5.61
CA ARG A 267 3.68 -17.87 5.42
C ARG A 267 2.91 -17.57 4.15
N LYS A 268 1.85 -16.77 4.23
CA LYS A 268 1.06 -16.37 3.06
C LYS A 268 1.76 -15.19 2.39
N PHE A 269 2.41 -15.42 1.25
CA PHE A 269 2.85 -14.35 0.37
C PHE A 269 1.74 -14.01 -0.63
N SER A 270 1.43 -12.74 -0.78
CA SER A 270 0.62 -12.19 -1.87
C SER A 270 1.38 -11.06 -2.54
N SER A 271 1.30 -10.95 -3.87
CA SER A 271 1.80 -9.78 -4.60
C SER A 271 0.80 -8.63 -4.61
N GLU A 272 -0.48 -8.89 -4.31
CA GLU A 272 -1.53 -7.88 -4.24
C GLU A 272 -1.46 -7.09 -2.93
N THR A 273 -2.05 -5.88 -2.93
CA THR A 273 -2.27 -5.10 -1.72
C THR A 273 -3.46 -5.65 -0.94
N GLY A 274 -3.24 -6.01 0.32
CA GLY A 274 -4.30 -6.40 1.25
C GLY A 274 -4.33 -5.45 2.44
N VAL A 275 -4.36 -6.00 3.65
CA VAL A 275 -4.62 -5.20 4.86
C VAL A 275 -3.37 -4.73 5.59
N ILE A 276 -2.17 -5.20 5.21
CA ILE A 276 -0.97 -4.93 6.01
C ILE A 276 -0.58 -3.44 5.95
N ALA A 277 -0.57 -2.84 4.76
CA ALA A 277 -0.27 -1.41 4.62
C ALA A 277 -1.33 -0.52 5.32
N PRO A 278 -2.65 -0.71 5.09
CA PRO A 278 -3.70 0.00 5.83
C PRO A 278 -3.57 -0.09 7.35
N LEU A 279 -3.34 -1.28 7.90
CA LEU A 279 -3.18 -1.49 9.35
C LEU A 279 -1.94 -0.75 9.88
N PHE A 280 -0.83 -0.80 9.16
CA PHE A 280 0.38 -0.06 9.53
C PHE A 280 0.15 1.45 9.50
N THR A 281 -0.52 1.97 8.45
CA THR A 281 -0.89 3.39 8.34
C THR A 281 -1.73 3.84 9.54
N LEU A 282 -2.79 3.10 9.90
CA LEU A 282 -3.63 3.46 11.04
C LEU A 282 -2.85 3.42 12.36
N ALA A 283 -2.02 2.40 12.58
CA ALA A 283 -1.22 2.27 13.79
C ALA A 283 -0.21 3.43 13.99
N MET A 284 0.34 3.95 12.89
CA MET A 284 1.30 5.04 12.91
C MET A 284 0.64 6.42 13.00
N LYS A 285 -0.47 6.63 12.29
CA LYS A 285 -1.08 7.97 12.11
C LYS A 285 -2.17 8.30 13.13
N CYS A 286 -2.91 7.32 13.65
CA CYS A 286 -3.98 7.59 14.61
C CYS A 286 -3.42 7.95 15.99
N SER A 287 -4.01 8.97 16.63
CA SER A 287 -3.75 9.31 18.04
C SER A 287 -4.49 8.39 19.01
N ASP A 288 -5.59 7.77 18.58
CA ASP A 288 -6.37 6.82 19.38
C ASP A 288 -5.53 5.57 19.72
N GLU A 289 -5.20 5.42 21.00
CA GLU A 289 -4.39 4.31 21.49
C GLU A 289 -5.08 2.94 21.28
N HIS A 290 -6.42 2.89 21.31
CA HIS A 290 -7.15 1.65 21.05
C HIS A 290 -6.93 1.20 19.60
N VAL A 291 -7.05 2.13 18.65
CA VAL A 291 -6.78 1.87 17.23
C VAL A 291 -5.34 1.40 17.02
N CYS A 292 -4.36 2.10 17.62
CA CYS A 292 -2.95 1.73 17.51
C CYS A 292 -2.69 0.30 18.04
N ASN A 293 -3.24 -0.02 19.21
CA ASN A 293 -3.11 -1.36 19.82
C ASN A 293 -3.75 -2.44 18.95
N ARG A 294 -5.01 -2.25 18.57
CA ARG A 294 -5.78 -3.24 17.80
C ARG A 294 -5.18 -3.47 16.41
N ALA A 295 -4.73 -2.40 15.73
CA ALA A 295 -4.01 -2.52 14.46
C ALA A 295 -2.70 -3.32 14.61
N THR A 296 -1.92 -3.05 15.66
CA THR A 296 -0.67 -3.76 15.95
C THR A 296 -0.92 -5.25 16.22
N GLU A 297 -1.97 -5.59 16.97
CA GLU A 297 -2.36 -6.97 17.26
C GLU A 297 -2.78 -7.72 15.99
N LEU A 298 -3.58 -7.10 15.12
CA LEU A 298 -3.98 -7.70 13.84
C LEU A 298 -2.75 -7.97 12.95
N LEU A 299 -1.80 -7.03 12.88
CA LEU A 299 -0.53 -7.23 12.17
C LEU A 299 0.24 -8.42 12.72
N ALA A 300 0.48 -8.46 14.04
CA ALA A 300 1.25 -9.49 14.71
C ALA A 300 0.65 -10.90 14.52
N ASN A 301 -0.68 -11.01 14.49
CA ASN A 301 -1.39 -12.28 14.39
C ASN A 301 -1.64 -12.77 12.96
N SER A 302 -1.52 -11.90 11.95
CA SER A 302 -1.86 -12.26 10.57
C SER A 302 -0.93 -13.30 9.92
N GLN A 303 0.37 -13.29 10.27
CA GLN A 303 1.42 -14.10 9.63
C GLN A 303 1.47 -13.99 8.09
N ARG A 304 1.17 -12.78 7.56
CA ARG A 304 1.11 -12.48 6.12
C ARG A 304 2.27 -11.63 5.65
N ARG A 305 2.58 -11.77 4.36
CA ARG A 305 3.44 -10.85 3.60
C ARG A 305 2.73 -10.43 2.33
N GLU A 306 2.62 -9.13 2.11
CA GLU A 306 1.96 -8.49 0.98
C GLU A 306 3.00 -7.66 0.23
N GLY A 307 3.65 -8.31 -0.75
CA GLY A 307 4.84 -7.82 -1.43
C GLY A 307 5.93 -7.41 -0.45
N LEU A 308 6.27 -6.11 -0.43
CA LEU A 308 7.29 -5.54 0.45
C LEU A 308 6.88 -5.53 1.94
N TYR A 309 5.58 -5.53 2.21
CA TYR A 309 5.05 -5.46 3.57
C TYR A 309 5.05 -6.82 4.26
N ASP A 310 5.76 -6.91 5.38
CA ASP A 310 5.74 -8.07 6.27
C ASP A 310 5.04 -7.71 7.56
N ALA A 311 3.92 -8.38 7.85
CA ALA A 311 3.10 -8.02 9.00
C ALA A 311 3.84 -8.10 10.33
N GLY A 312 4.72 -9.11 10.48
CA GLY A 312 5.54 -9.26 11.68
C GLY A 312 6.59 -8.17 11.83
N SER A 313 7.27 -7.81 10.73
CA SER A 313 8.20 -6.66 10.72
C SER A 313 7.48 -5.34 11.01
N MET A 314 6.31 -5.10 10.41
CA MET A 314 5.51 -3.90 10.63
C MET A 314 5.05 -3.78 12.09
N ALA A 315 4.54 -4.86 12.69
CA ALA A 315 4.20 -4.90 14.12
C ALA A 315 5.42 -4.63 15.01
N THR A 316 6.58 -5.18 14.65
CA THR A 316 7.83 -4.97 15.40
C THR A 316 8.26 -3.50 15.37
N ILE A 317 8.14 -2.82 14.21
CA ILE A 317 8.43 -1.39 14.07
C ILE A 317 7.50 -0.56 14.97
N ILE A 318 6.20 -0.84 14.95
CA ILE A 318 5.23 -0.13 15.79
C ILE A 318 5.55 -0.33 17.28
N HIS A 319 5.84 -1.57 17.71
CA HIS A 319 6.25 -1.85 19.08
C HIS A 319 7.49 -1.06 19.50
N GLN A 320 8.49 -0.95 18.62
CA GLN A 320 9.69 -0.16 18.89
C GLN A 320 9.37 1.32 19.10
N PHE A 321 8.52 1.92 18.26
CA PHE A 321 8.05 3.30 18.45
C PHE A 321 7.27 3.49 19.75
N LYS A 322 6.39 2.54 20.11
CA LYS A 322 5.65 2.58 21.38
C LYS A 322 6.57 2.51 22.60
N MET A 323 7.61 1.67 22.55
CA MET A 323 8.62 1.62 23.62
C MET A 323 9.43 2.93 23.70
N ALA A 324 9.79 3.52 22.56
CA ALA A 324 10.47 4.80 22.52
C ALA A 324 9.59 5.95 23.07
N ARG A 325 8.27 5.93 22.81
CA ARG A 325 7.30 6.88 23.38
C ARG A 325 7.31 6.82 24.91
N GLN A 326 7.17 5.62 25.48
CA GLN A 326 7.21 5.43 26.93
C GLN A 326 8.51 5.92 27.56
N GLN A 327 9.65 5.72 26.88
CA GLN A 327 10.94 6.24 27.36
C GLN A 327 11.02 7.77 27.32
N LYS A 328 10.41 8.42 26.31
CA LYS A 328 10.32 9.89 26.24
C LYS A 328 9.40 10.43 27.34
N GLU A 329 8.25 9.78 27.59
CA GLU A 329 7.28 10.16 28.62
C GLU A 329 7.88 10.14 30.02
N VAL A 330 8.57 9.05 30.40
CA VAL A 330 9.25 8.93 31.71
C VAL A 330 10.32 10.02 31.90
N ARG A 331 11.00 10.45 30.83
CA ARG A 331 11.97 11.56 30.90
C ARG A 331 11.29 12.93 31.07
N SER A 332 10.08 13.10 30.52
CA SER A 332 9.31 14.35 30.62
C SER A 332 8.49 14.52 31.90
N GLU A 333 8.14 13.44 32.60
CA GLU A 333 7.44 13.48 33.90
C GLU A 333 8.22 14.26 34.98
N GLY A 334 9.52 14.48 34.81
CA GLY A 334 10.33 15.35 35.67
C GLY A 334 10.11 16.87 35.46
N TYR A 335 9.34 17.28 34.44
CA TYR A 335 9.22 18.69 34.02
C TYR A 335 7.77 19.22 33.92
N GLY A 336 6.75 18.43 34.29
CA GLY A 336 5.36 18.91 34.40
C GLY A 336 4.75 19.42 33.08
N VAL A 337 4.75 18.59 32.03
CA VAL A 337 4.15 18.92 30.72
C VAL A 337 2.87 18.09 30.49
N GLU A 338 1.84 18.74 29.94
CA GLU A 338 0.51 18.20 29.56
C GLU A 338 0.55 16.92 28.70
N GLU A 339 -0.55 16.16 28.73
CA GLU A 339 -0.78 14.83 28.15
C GLU A 339 -0.14 14.58 26.76
N ILE A 340 1.06 14.01 26.76
CA ILE A 340 1.74 13.45 25.57
C ILE A 340 0.98 12.24 24.99
N GLY A 341 0.06 11.65 25.77
CA GLY A 341 -0.63 10.39 25.45
C GLY A 341 -1.54 10.42 24.22
N ASN A 342 -1.90 11.60 23.70
CA ASN A 342 -2.85 11.74 22.58
C ASN A 342 -2.18 12.15 21.25
N ILE A 343 -0.87 11.95 21.13
CA ILE A 343 -0.10 12.22 19.91
C ILE A 343 0.20 10.89 19.19
N SER A 344 -0.06 10.85 17.87
CA SER A 344 0.25 9.68 17.05
C SER A 344 1.75 9.40 16.99
N LEU A 345 2.12 8.14 16.72
CA LEU A 345 3.53 7.74 16.64
C LEU A 345 4.26 8.51 15.53
N GLU A 346 3.64 8.67 14.37
CA GLU A 346 4.21 9.43 13.27
C GLU A 346 4.49 10.89 13.66
N LYS A 347 3.53 11.56 14.31
CA LYS A 347 3.70 12.96 14.73
C LYS A 347 4.76 13.10 15.83
N MET A 348 4.79 12.17 16.78
CA MET A 348 5.75 12.18 17.89
C MET A 348 7.21 12.00 17.42
N PHE A 349 7.41 11.28 16.32
CA PHE A 349 8.72 10.93 15.78
C PHE A 349 8.98 11.54 14.39
N ALA A 350 8.28 12.61 14.02
CA ALA A 350 8.32 13.18 12.66
C ALA A 350 9.75 13.56 12.23
N LEU A 351 10.50 14.28 13.09
CA LEU A 351 11.88 14.68 12.80
C LEU A 351 12.80 13.49 12.58
N GLU A 352 12.56 12.41 13.31
CA GLU A 352 13.36 11.22 13.22
C GLU A 352 13.00 10.38 11.99
N LEU A 353 11.73 10.30 11.65
CA LEU A 353 11.23 9.68 10.41
C LEU A 353 11.77 10.41 9.18
N ASP A 354 11.79 11.74 9.18
CA ASP A 354 12.34 12.56 8.10
C ASP A 354 13.85 12.31 7.86
N SER A 355 14.57 11.78 8.85
CA SER A 355 15.99 11.46 8.74
C SER A 355 16.29 10.07 8.17
N VAL A 356 15.27 9.20 8.08
CA VAL A 356 15.40 7.83 7.60
C VAL A 356 15.11 7.76 6.11
N THR A 357 16.13 7.46 5.31
CA THR A 357 15.95 7.20 3.89
C THR A 357 15.69 5.72 3.62
N GLY A 358 14.77 5.43 2.69
CA GLY A 358 14.44 4.07 2.26
C GLY A 358 12.98 3.69 2.51
N GLY A 359 12.72 2.38 2.56
CA GLY A 359 11.36 1.86 2.77
C GLY A 359 10.99 1.70 4.24
N MET A 360 9.73 1.37 4.51
CA MET A 360 9.20 1.17 5.86
C MET A 360 10.04 0.19 6.71
N ASP A 361 10.71 -0.81 6.09
CA ASP A 361 11.60 -1.74 6.79
C ASP A 361 12.83 -1.07 7.43
N LYS A 362 13.21 0.12 6.96
CA LYS A 362 14.34 0.88 7.50
C LYS A 362 13.97 1.66 8.75
N MET A 363 12.68 1.91 9.01
CA MET A 363 12.21 2.57 10.23
C MET A 363 12.64 1.82 11.50
N ALA A 364 12.81 0.48 11.43
CA ALA A 364 13.32 -0.33 12.54
C ALA A 364 14.75 0.01 12.97
N LYS A 365 15.56 0.64 12.10
CA LYS A 365 16.95 1.01 12.42
C LYS A 365 17.03 2.21 13.36
N PHE A 366 15.94 2.96 13.51
CA PHE A 366 15.87 4.16 14.33
C PHE A 366 15.95 3.90 15.85
N THR A 367 15.45 2.76 16.33
CA THR A 367 15.37 2.49 17.78
C THR A 367 16.55 1.72 18.35
N LYS A 368 17.60 1.46 17.55
CA LYS A 368 18.84 0.93 18.09
C LYS A 368 19.57 2.06 18.83
N PRO A 369 19.87 1.91 20.13
CA PRO A 369 20.69 2.89 20.81
C PRO A 369 22.01 3.02 20.05
N THR A 370 22.37 4.25 19.70
CA THR A 370 23.75 4.58 19.34
C THR A 370 24.63 4.06 20.45
N THR A 371 25.50 3.12 20.11
CA THR A 371 26.44 2.48 21.04
C THR A 371 27.64 3.37 21.27
#